data_AF-T1AW93-F1
#
_entry.id   AF-T1AW93-F1
#
_cell.length_a   1.000
_cell.length_b   1.000
_cell.length_c   1.000
_cell.angle_alpha   90.00
_cell.angle_beta   90.00
_cell.angle_gamma   90.00
#
_symmetry.space_group_name_H-M   'P 1'
#
loop_
_entity.id
_entity.type
_entity.pdbx_description
1 polymer ?
#
loop_
_entity_poly.entity_id
_entity_poly.type
_entity_poly.pdbx_seq_one_letter_code
_entity_poly.pdbx_strand_id
1 'polypeptide(L)'
;MTLGWLFPRATPPEKATAAPAPVGCGRRCLGADDGIVSTASLMLGVAASHASQAGVITAGIAGLVAGALSMAAGEYVSVSSQRDSERADLNREQTELTADPEGELEELTQIYVGRGVEYDLARQVAVQLTRADPLAAH
;
A
#
# COMPACT_ATOMS: atom_id res chain seq x y z
N MET A 1 39.38 -14.72 -23.08
CA MET A 1 39.81 -15.03 -21.71
C MET A 1 40.27 -13.74 -21.05
N THR A 2 39.38 -13.06 -20.32
CA THR A 2 39.70 -12.10 -19.27
C THR A 2 38.54 -12.13 -18.28
N LEU A 3 38.84 -12.47 -17.04
CA LEU A 3 37.90 -12.69 -15.94
C LEU A 3 37.18 -11.38 -15.58
N GLY A 4 35.86 -11.45 -15.43
CA GLY A 4 35.01 -10.32 -14.96
C GLY A 4 33.85 -10.77 -14.08
N TRP A 5 34.02 -11.83 -13.28
CA TRP A 5 32.96 -12.48 -12.48
C TRP A 5 33.20 -12.39 -10.97
N LEU A 6 33.63 -11.24 -10.45
CA LEU A 6 33.75 -11.06 -8.99
C LEU A 6 33.35 -9.65 -8.54
N PHE A 7 32.10 -9.28 -8.79
CA PHE A 7 31.43 -8.20 -8.05
C PHE A 7 30.01 -8.64 -7.72
N PRO A 8 29.59 -8.63 -6.45
CA PRO A 8 28.18 -8.71 -6.10
C PRO A 8 27.51 -7.46 -6.68
N ARG A 9 26.49 -7.66 -7.54
CA ARG A 9 25.54 -6.59 -7.85
C ARG A 9 24.86 -6.23 -6.54
N ALA A 10 25.14 -5.03 -6.01
CA ALA A 10 24.32 -4.45 -4.97
C ALA A 10 22.88 -4.39 -5.50
N THR A 11 21.99 -5.16 -4.90
CA THR A 11 20.55 -5.00 -5.10
C THR A 11 20.18 -3.67 -4.44
N PRO A 12 19.64 -2.68 -5.18
CA PRO A 12 19.16 -1.45 -4.54
C PRO A 12 18.07 -1.80 -3.53
N PRO A 13 17.95 -1.03 -2.43
CA PRO A 13 16.90 -1.27 -1.44
C PRO A 13 15.53 -1.12 -2.11
N GLU A 14 14.75 -2.19 -2.03
CA GLU A 14 13.36 -2.31 -2.46
C GLU A 14 12.46 -1.50 -1.52
N LYS A 15 12.55 -0.17 -1.55
CA LYS A 15 11.48 0.70 -1.05
C LYS A 15 10.75 1.26 -2.26
N ALA A 16 10.03 0.36 -2.95
CA ALA A 16 9.02 0.78 -3.91
C ALA A 16 7.91 1.47 -3.11
N THR A 17 7.98 2.80 -3.03
CA THR A 17 6.86 3.63 -2.60
C THR A 17 5.74 3.43 -3.60
N ALA A 18 4.88 2.46 -3.31
CA ALA A 18 3.61 2.31 -3.98
C ALA A 18 2.81 3.58 -3.68
N ALA A 19 2.78 4.52 -4.63
CA ALA A 19 1.88 5.66 -4.57
C ALA A 19 0.47 5.13 -4.24
N PRO A 20 -0.30 5.80 -3.33
CA PRO A 20 -1.64 5.37 -3.01
C PRO A 20 -2.44 5.33 -4.31
N ALA A 21 -2.92 4.13 -4.69
CA ALA A 21 -3.65 3.95 -5.93
C ALA A 21 -4.82 4.96 -5.95
N PRO A 22 -5.01 5.70 -7.06
CA PRO A 22 -6.03 6.72 -7.12
C PRO A 22 -7.39 6.09 -6.79
N VAL A 23 -8.12 6.71 -5.87
CA VAL A 23 -9.51 6.36 -5.53
C VAL A 23 -10.42 6.78 -6.70
N GLY A 24 -10.17 6.21 -7.88
CA GLY A 24 -10.93 6.45 -9.10
C GLY A 24 -12.18 5.57 -9.15
N CYS A 25 -13.10 5.87 -10.08
CA CYS A 25 -14.30 5.04 -10.32
C CYS A 25 -13.94 3.56 -10.48
N GLY A 26 -12.75 3.19 -10.97
CA GLY A 26 -12.31 1.80 -11.15
C GLY A 26 -12.66 0.86 -9.99
N ARG A 27 -12.34 1.20 -8.74
CA ARG A 27 -12.63 0.32 -7.59
C ARG A 27 -14.13 0.24 -7.26
N ARG A 28 -14.85 1.35 -7.45
CA ARG A 28 -16.29 1.49 -7.18
C ARG A 28 -17.15 0.81 -8.25
N CYS A 29 -16.71 0.93 -9.50
CA CYS A 29 -17.33 0.41 -10.69
C CYS A 29 -17.14 -1.13 -10.74
N LEU A 30 -15.94 -1.64 -10.44
CA LEU A 30 -15.71 -3.09 -10.25
C LEU A 30 -16.53 -3.68 -9.08
N GLY A 31 -16.65 -2.97 -7.96
CA GLY A 31 -17.46 -3.42 -6.82
C GLY A 31 -18.96 -3.48 -7.14
N ALA A 32 -19.48 -2.54 -7.93
CA ALA A 32 -20.87 -2.57 -8.37
C ALA A 32 -21.15 -3.78 -9.28
N ASP A 33 -20.25 -4.06 -10.22
CA ASP A 33 -20.38 -5.18 -11.15
C ASP A 33 -20.35 -6.54 -10.41
N ASP A 34 -19.41 -6.72 -9.48
CA ASP A 34 -19.34 -7.91 -8.62
C ASP A 34 -20.59 -8.08 -7.75
N GLY A 35 -21.13 -6.97 -7.23
CA GLY A 35 -22.36 -6.97 -6.43
C GLY A 35 -23.58 -7.47 -7.21
N ILE A 36 -23.75 -7.04 -8.46
CA ILE A 36 -24.86 -7.47 -9.32
C ILE A 36 -24.72 -8.95 -9.70
N VAL A 37 -23.54 -9.36 -10.16
CA VAL A 37 -23.30 -10.74 -10.63
C VAL A 37 -23.43 -11.73 -9.48
N SER A 38 -22.86 -11.42 -8.31
CA SER A 38 -22.95 -12.30 -7.14
C SER A 38 -24.38 -12.43 -6.60
N THR A 39 -25.12 -11.33 -6.51
CA THR A 39 -26.52 -11.35 -6.05
C THR A 39 -27.43 -12.09 -7.04
N ALA A 40 -27.26 -11.87 -8.34
CA ALA A 40 -28.02 -12.58 -9.37
C ALA A 40 -27.74 -14.09 -9.34
N SER A 41 -26.47 -14.48 -9.20
CA SER A 41 -26.06 -15.88 -9.10
C SER A 41 -26.60 -16.56 -7.84
N LEU A 42 -26.59 -15.86 -6.70
CA LEU A 42 -27.19 -16.32 -5.45
C LEU A 42 -28.69 -16.55 -5.61
N MET A 43 -29.42 -15.56 -6.13
CA MET A 43 -30.87 -15.66 -6.33
C MET A 43 -31.23 -16.80 -7.30
N LEU A 44 -30.45 -16.99 -8.37
CA LEU A 44 -30.62 -18.09 -9.31
C LEU A 44 -30.41 -19.45 -8.64
N GLY A 45 -29.36 -19.60 -7.83
CA GLY A 45 -29.09 -20.83 -7.08
C GLY A 45 -30.19 -21.18 -6.07
N VAL A 46 -30.70 -20.17 -5.35
CA VAL A 46 -31.82 -20.34 -4.42
C VAL A 46 -33.13 -20.65 -5.15
N ALA A 47 -33.36 -20.05 -6.33
CA ALA A 47 -34.53 -20.39 -7.14
C ALA A 47 -34.47 -21.84 -7.66
N ALA A 48 -33.29 -22.29 -8.09
CA ALA A 48 -33.07 -23.66 -8.58
C ALA A 48 -33.30 -24.74 -7.50
N SER A 49 -33.20 -24.39 -6.22
CA SER A 49 -33.49 -25.30 -5.10
C SER A 49 -34.98 -25.48 -4.81
N HIS A 50 -35.87 -24.97 -5.67
CA HIS A 50 -37.33 -24.96 -5.49
C HIS A 50 -37.78 -24.14 -4.26
N ALA A 51 -37.00 -23.13 -3.86
CA ALA A 51 -37.39 -22.21 -2.82
C ALA A 51 -38.64 -21.39 -3.23
N SER A 52 -39.44 -20.99 -2.23
CA SER A 52 -40.56 -20.09 -2.46
C SER A 52 -40.09 -18.71 -2.92
N GLN A 53 -40.96 -17.96 -3.61
CA GLN A 53 -40.66 -16.60 -4.05
C GLN A 53 -40.22 -15.69 -2.90
N ALA A 54 -40.86 -15.81 -1.74
CA ALA A 54 -40.48 -15.09 -0.53
C ALA A 54 -39.06 -15.47 -0.06
N GLY A 55 -38.69 -16.75 -0.18
CA GLY A 55 -37.35 -17.25 0.13
C GLY A 55 -36.28 -16.65 -0.79
N VAL A 56 -36.54 -16.60 -2.10
CA VAL A 56 -35.62 -16.00 -3.09
C VAL A 56 -35.41 -14.50 -2.82
N ILE A 57 -36.48 -13.75 -2.54
CA ILE A 57 -36.39 -12.31 -2.24
C ILE A 57 -35.61 -12.07 -0.95
N THR A 58 -35.88 -12.87 0.08
CA THR A 58 -35.17 -12.77 1.37
C THR A 58 -33.68 -13.03 1.19
N ALA A 59 -33.32 -14.07 0.43
CA ALA A 59 -31.92 -14.39 0.12
C ALA A 59 -31.23 -13.28 -0.68
N GLY A 60 -31.91 -12.68 -1.66
CA GLY A 60 -31.37 -11.56 -2.43
C GLY A 60 -31.07 -10.33 -1.57
N ILE A 61 -32.00 -9.93 -0.70
CA ILE A 61 -31.80 -8.79 0.22
C ILE A 61 -30.67 -9.08 1.21
N ALA A 62 -30.66 -10.28 1.79
CA ALA A 62 -29.60 -10.70 2.71
C ALA A 62 -28.23 -10.69 2.02
N GLY A 63 -28.14 -11.19 0.79
CA GLY A 63 -26.92 -11.19 -0.02
C GLY A 63 -26.41 -9.78 -0.34
N LEU A 64 -27.31 -8.86 -0.72
CA LEU A 64 -26.95 -7.46 -0.98
C LEU A 64 -26.40 -6.77 0.27
N VAL A 65 -27.07 -6.94 1.42
CA VAL A 65 -26.63 -6.33 2.68
C VAL A 65 -25.28 -6.92 3.12
N ALA A 66 -25.13 -8.25 3.05
CA ALA A 66 -23.89 -8.93 3.38
C ALA A 66 -22.73 -8.50 2.46
N GLY A 67 -22.97 -8.42 1.15
CA GLY A 67 -21.98 -7.98 0.16
C GLY A 67 -21.55 -6.53 0.37
N ALA A 68 -22.50 -5.61 0.58
CA ALA A 68 -22.22 -4.20 0.85
C ALA A 68 -21.40 -4.00 2.14
N LEU A 69 -21.78 -4.71 3.22
CA LEU A 69 -21.03 -4.66 4.48
C LEU A 69 -19.62 -5.25 4.34
N SER A 70 -19.46 -6.34 3.58
CA SER A 70 -18.15 -6.94 3.32
C SER A 70 -17.23 -6.01 2.53
N MET A 71 -17.73 -5.36 1.48
CA MET A 71 -16.96 -4.37 0.71
C MET A 71 -16.58 -3.15 1.57
N ALA A 72 -17.51 -2.65 2.38
CA ALA A 72 -17.24 -1.53 3.28
C ALA A 72 -16.21 -1.89 4.36
N ALA A 73 -16.33 -3.08 4.97
CA ALA A 73 -15.38 -3.57 5.96
C ALA A 73 -14.00 -3.81 5.35
N GLY A 74 -13.93 -4.39 4.15
CA GLY A 74 -12.68 -4.61 3.42
C GLY A 74 -11.96 -3.31 3.09
N GLU A 75 -12.68 -2.27 2.65
CA GLU A 75 -12.11 -0.95 2.42
C GLU A 75 -11.65 -0.30 3.73
N TYR A 76 -12.45 -0.37 4.79
CA TYR A 76 -12.08 0.17 6.10
C TYR A 76 -10.79 -0.47 6.64
N VAL A 77 -10.72 -1.80 6.62
CA VAL A 77 -9.54 -2.54 7.09
C VAL A 77 -8.32 -2.23 6.23
N SER A 78 -8.49 -2.08 4.92
CA SER A 78 -7.40 -1.73 4.00
C SER A 78 -6.85 -0.33 4.26
N VAL A 79 -7.70 0.64 4.61
CA VAL A 79 -7.26 2.00 4.95
C VAL A 79 -6.66 2.04 6.34
N SER A 80 -7.22 1.31 7.31
CA SER A 80 -6.67 1.26 8.66
C SER A 80 -5.30 0.59 8.69
N SER A 81 -5.10 -0.51 7.95
CA SER A 81 -3.81 -1.18 7.90
C SER A 81 -2.72 -0.32 7.26
N GLN A 82 -3.03 0.41 6.18
CA GLN A 82 -2.10 1.37 5.59
C GLN A 82 -1.72 2.47 6.57
N ARG A 83 -2.70 3.05 7.28
CA ARG A 83 -2.44 4.08 8.29
C ARG A 83 -1.61 3.55 9.46
N ASP A 84 -1.87 2.33 9.91
CA ASP A 84 -1.13 1.71 11.00
C ASP A 84 0.32 1.39 10.57
N SER A 85 0.52 0.91 9.33
CA SER A 85 1.85 0.73 8.73
C SER A 85 2.61 2.05 8.62
N GLU A 86 2.00 3.10 8.04
CA GLU A 86 2.61 4.43 7.96
C GLU A 86 3.00 4.95 9.34
N ARG A 87 2.12 4.79 10.34
CA ARG A 87 2.41 5.23 11.71
C ARG A 87 3.52 4.42 12.36
N ALA A 88 3.58 3.11 12.11
CA ALA A 88 4.66 2.27 12.60
C ALA A 88 6.00 2.67 11.98
N ASP A 89 6.02 2.94 10.68
CA ASP A 89 7.21 3.41 9.95
C ASP A 89 7.68 4.77 10.49
N LEU A 90 6.78 5.74 10.68
CA LEU A 90 7.14 7.06 11.25
C LEU A 90 7.73 6.96 12.66
N ASN A 91 7.16 6.10 13.51
CA ASN A 91 7.69 5.90 14.87
C ASN A 91 9.08 5.24 14.85
N ARG A 92 9.29 4.33 13.90
CA ARG A 92 10.58 3.66 13.71
C ARG A 92 11.64 4.65 13.25
N GLU A 93 11.34 5.43 12.21
CA GLU A 93 12.21 6.48 11.68
C GLU A 93 12.60 7.48 12.77
N GLN A 94 11.64 7.93 13.59
CA GLN A 94 11.91 8.85 14.69
C GLN A 94 12.85 8.26 15.75
N THR A 95 12.76 6.95 15.98
CA THR A 95 13.64 6.22 16.90
C THR A 95 15.05 6.12 16.32
N GLU A 96 15.17 5.79 15.04
CA GLU A 96 16.43 5.66 14.29
C GLU A 96 17.17 7.03 14.21
N LEU A 97 16.45 8.11 13.86
CA LEU A 97 16.95 9.50 13.87
C LEU A 97 17.48 9.97 15.23
N THR A 98 16.95 9.44 16.33
CA THR A 98 17.42 9.79 17.69
C THR A 98 18.59 8.91 18.14
N ALA A 99 18.58 7.64 17.73
CA ALA A 99 19.57 6.64 18.14
C ALA A 99 20.90 6.77 17.37
N ASP A 100 20.85 7.06 16.07
CA ASP A 100 22.05 7.21 15.22
C ASP A 100 21.90 8.32 14.16
N PRO A 101 21.98 9.60 14.55
CA PRO A 101 21.83 10.72 13.63
C PRO A 101 22.87 10.79 12.52
N GLU A 102 24.09 10.26 12.77
CA GLU A 102 25.16 10.25 11.77
C GLU A 102 24.95 9.12 10.74
N GLY A 103 24.47 7.97 11.19
CA GLY A 103 24.07 6.86 10.33
C GLY A 103 22.93 7.24 9.37
N GLU A 104 21.88 7.88 9.88
CA GLU A 104 20.74 8.35 9.05
C GLU A 104 21.16 9.39 8.01
N LEU A 105 22.06 10.31 8.37
CA LEU A 105 22.59 11.30 7.42
C LEU A 105 23.39 10.62 6.29
N GLU A 106 24.13 9.57 6.60
CA GLU A 106 24.85 8.79 5.60
C GLU A 106 23.86 7.96 4.75
N GLU A 107 22.82 7.35 5.33
CA GLU A 107 21.75 6.67 4.59
C GLU A 107 21.11 7.61 3.56
N LEU A 108 20.68 8.79 3.99
CA LEU A 108 20.08 9.80 3.10
C LEU A 108 21.05 10.25 2.00
N THR A 109 22.33 10.43 2.34
CA THR A 109 23.38 10.75 1.37
C THR A 109 23.48 9.66 0.31
N GLN A 110 23.49 8.38 0.72
CA GLN A 110 23.56 7.24 -0.20
C GLN A 110 22.30 7.09 -1.06
N ILE A 111 21.11 7.45 -0.55
CA ILE A 111 19.88 7.49 -1.35
C ILE A 111 20.02 8.46 -2.54
N TYR A 112 20.54 9.66 -2.30
CA TYR A 112 20.76 10.65 -3.37
C TYR A 112 21.88 10.24 -4.32
N VAL A 113 22.94 9.60 -3.82
CA VAL A 113 23.97 9.00 -4.67
C VAL A 113 23.39 7.91 -5.58
N GLY A 114 22.54 7.04 -5.05
CA GLY A 114 21.82 6.03 -5.82
C GLY A 114 20.88 6.62 -6.89
N ARG A 115 20.39 7.84 -6.68
CA ARG A 115 19.60 8.62 -7.66
C ARG A 115 20.47 9.34 -8.70
N GLY A 116 21.80 9.27 -8.60
CA GLY A 116 22.76 9.84 -9.55
C GLY A 116 23.34 11.19 -9.15
N VAL A 117 23.17 11.63 -7.90
CA VAL A 117 23.81 12.84 -7.36
C VAL A 117 25.24 12.50 -6.96
N GLU A 118 26.20 13.40 -7.23
CA GLU A 118 27.58 13.26 -6.77
C GLU A 118 27.66 13.31 -5.23
N TYR A 119 28.60 12.60 -4.60
CA TYR A 119 28.62 12.38 -3.15
C TYR A 119 28.68 13.68 -2.35
N ASP A 120 29.57 14.61 -2.70
CA ASP A 120 29.71 15.87 -1.96
C ASP A 120 28.44 16.72 -2.06
N LEU A 121 27.79 16.72 -3.21
CA LEU A 121 26.50 17.40 -3.40
C LEU A 121 25.36 16.67 -2.66
N ALA A 122 25.32 15.34 -2.72
CA ALA A 122 24.33 14.52 -2.03
C ALA A 122 24.39 14.73 -0.51
N ARG A 123 25.60 14.79 0.06
CA ARG A 123 25.82 15.06 1.49
C ARG A 123 25.37 16.46 1.87
N GLN A 124 25.65 17.46 1.03
CA GLN A 124 25.16 18.83 1.25
C GLN A 124 23.63 18.91 1.22
N VAL A 125 22.99 18.20 0.29
CA VAL A 125 21.53 18.09 0.20
C VAL A 125 20.96 17.40 1.44
N ALA A 126 21.53 16.27 1.84
CA ALA A 126 21.13 15.52 3.02
C ALA A 126 21.19 16.41 4.29
N VAL A 127 22.31 17.11 4.51
CA VAL A 127 22.46 18.02 5.66
C VAL A 127 21.41 19.14 5.64
N GLN A 128 21.12 19.71 4.47
CA GLN A 128 20.13 20.79 4.35
C GLN A 128 18.71 20.29 4.60
N LEU A 129 18.36 19.11 4.07
CA LEU A 129 17.04 18.50 4.26
C LEU A 129 16.83 18.04 5.71
N THR A 130 17.80 17.37 6.32
CA THR A 130 17.74 16.95 7.73
C THR A 130 17.62 18.15 8.67
N ARG A 131 18.24 19.29 8.34
CA ARG A 131 18.07 20.54 9.13
C ARG A 131 16.69 21.18 8.99
N ALA A 132 16.05 21.04 7.82
CA ALA A 132 14.73 21.60 7.56
C ALA A 132 13.64 20.73 8.20
N ASP A 133 13.70 19.42 7.97
CA ASP A 133 12.82 18.42 8.57
C ASP A 133 13.48 17.02 8.49
N PRO A 134 14.01 16.47 9.60
CA PRO A 134 14.63 15.15 9.62
C PRO A 134 13.70 14.02 9.19
N LEU A 135 12.40 14.14 9.50
CA LEU A 135 11.41 13.10 9.28
C LEU A 135 10.86 13.14 7.85
N ALA A 136 10.73 14.34 7.27
CA ALA A 136 10.28 14.49 5.88
C ALA A 136 11.42 14.34 4.85
N ALA A 137 12.67 14.27 5.30
CA ALA A 137 13.83 14.08 4.43
C ALA A 137 14.00 12.64 3.92
N HIS A 138 13.44 11.66 4.64
CA HIS A 138 13.48 10.22 4.35
C HIS A 138 12.19 9.75 3.65
#